data_AF-A0A8S2X8K9-F1
#
_entry.id   AF-A0A8S2X8K9-F1
#
_cell.length_a   1.000
_cell.length_b   1.000
_cell.length_c   1.000
_cell.angle_alpha   90.00
_cell.angle_beta   90.00
_cell.angle_gamma   90.00
#
_symmetry.space_group_name_H-M   'P 1'
#
loop_
_entity.id
_entity.type
_entity.pdbx_description
1 polymer ?
#
loop_
_entity_poly.entity_id
_entity_poly.type
_entity_poly.pdbx_seq_one_letter_code
_entity_poly.pdbx_strand_id
1 'polypeptide(L)'
;AHGFATNHIMMTMRRDFQYENANMWFQNLDKLIKYVNAQQTNGSDVNMFYSTPSCYLYALNKVGREWTSKTDDFFPLGDTPHGFWTGYFTSRPSLKRYERHANNILQVARQLNVLSQINLRSNIFDSSEAMGVVQHHDAISGTEKQHVADDYAQRLSEGIDIAADVINNAYDKLLPNESKVPMAAPQFLCQYSNISECLPIEGQDRFTLTLWNPTIHPVTHHARVSVTKEYWIRDPMGSIIPAEYILIPDTTKNIPGRKSSAQNQYIFTILLPALDFSTYYFEVKNGEIIEKKHLTTTRNEACILENEFLRVEFDDQGNLHQIINLEKRIAVPFTAQGFYWLYTSFPGNSSLPEFQASGAYVFRPLTSKTQPVSTTRTIQEVSLFQGAPTVEVEWTVGPIPIDDDVDKEIVVRYDTNIESASQYYTDANGRQVLE
;
A
#
# COMPACT_ATOMS: atom_id res chain seq x y z
N ALA A 1 -9.52 30.48 -31.97
CA ALA A 1 -8.84 29.36 -31.31
C ALA A 1 -7.48 29.85 -30.79
N HIS A 2 -7.45 30.54 -29.65
CA HIS A 2 -6.20 31.13 -29.10
C HIS A 2 -5.45 30.18 -28.14
N GLY A 3 -5.99 28.99 -27.86
CA GLY A 3 -5.40 28.03 -26.92
C GLY A 3 -4.58 26.89 -27.54
N PHE A 4 -4.48 26.81 -28.87
CA PHE A 4 -3.74 25.75 -29.56
C PHE A 4 -2.69 26.33 -30.51
N ALA A 5 -1.55 25.66 -30.63
CA ALA A 5 -0.41 26.13 -31.43
C ALA A 5 -0.53 25.86 -32.94
N THR A 6 -1.57 25.14 -33.37
CA THR A 6 -1.81 24.79 -34.78
C THR A 6 -3.29 24.96 -35.14
N ASN A 7 -3.62 24.83 -36.43
CA ASN A 7 -4.99 24.81 -36.93
C ASN A 7 -5.66 23.43 -36.88
N HIS A 8 -5.00 22.41 -36.31
CA HIS A 8 -5.63 21.13 -36.01
C HIS A 8 -6.19 21.16 -34.59
N ILE A 9 -7.47 20.83 -34.44
CA ILE A 9 -8.16 20.78 -33.14
C ILE A 9 -8.84 19.41 -33.00
N MET A 10 -8.55 18.70 -31.92
CA MET A 10 -9.25 17.48 -31.57
C MET A 10 -10.51 17.81 -30.75
N MET A 11 -11.68 17.43 -31.25
CA MET A 11 -12.94 17.51 -30.50
C MET A 11 -13.32 16.12 -30.00
N THR A 12 -13.28 15.90 -28.69
CA THR A 12 -13.66 14.63 -28.05
C THR A 12 -15.18 14.55 -27.93
N MET A 13 -15.86 14.07 -28.97
CA MET A 13 -17.32 13.98 -29.06
C MET A 13 -17.87 12.82 -28.21
N ARG A 14 -17.73 12.86 -26.88
CA ARG A 14 -18.27 11.85 -25.96
C ARG A 14 -18.42 12.39 -24.52
N ARG A 15 -19.05 11.59 -23.67
CA ARG A 15 -19.03 11.65 -22.20
C ARG A 15 -19.05 10.23 -21.63
N ASP A 16 -19.12 10.10 -20.32
CA ASP A 16 -19.21 8.83 -19.60
C ASP A 16 -20.35 7.96 -20.14
N PHE A 17 -20.04 6.69 -20.41
CA PHE A 17 -20.97 5.66 -20.89
C PHE A 17 -21.84 6.06 -22.10
N GLN A 18 -21.38 6.98 -22.94
CA GLN A 18 -22.06 7.33 -24.19
C GLN A 18 -21.85 6.27 -25.29
N TYR A 19 -22.57 6.43 -26.40
CA TYR A 19 -22.57 5.54 -27.59
C TYR A 19 -23.29 4.19 -27.43
N GLU A 20 -24.05 3.96 -26.36
CA GLU A 20 -25.00 2.83 -26.30
C GLU A 20 -25.97 2.82 -27.48
N ASN A 21 -26.48 4.00 -27.86
CA ASN A 21 -27.14 4.24 -29.14
C ASN A 21 -26.26 5.12 -30.04
N ALA A 22 -25.23 4.51 -30.62
CA ALA A 22 -24.26 5.18 -31.46
C ALA A 22 -24.86 5.87 -32.70
N ASN A 23 -25.94 5.33 -33.27
CA ASN A 23 -26.56 5.85 -34.49
C ASN A 23 -27.05 7.30 -34.31
N MET A 24 -27.60 7.63 -33.13
CA MET A 24 -28.01 9.00 -32.82
C MET A 24 -26.85 10.01 -32.90
N TRP A 25 -25.66 9.61 -32.43
CA TRP A 25 -24.45 10.44 -32.52
C TRP A 25 -23.98 10.57 -33.96
N PHE A 26 -23.80 9.44 -34.66
CA PHE A 26 -23.27 9.43 -36.02
C PHE A 26 -24.15 10.19 -37.01
N GLN A 27 -25.48 10.03 -36.96
CA GLN A 27 -26.38 10.78 -37.84
C GLN A 27 -26.29 12.30 -37.70
N ASN A 28 -26.08 12.80 -36.46
CA ASN A 28 -25.95 14.23 -36.23
C ASN A 28 -24.55 14.74 -36.58
N LEU A 29 -23.51 13.94 -36.30
CA LEU A 29 -22.14 14.26 -36.69
C LEU A 29 -21.96 14.28 -38.21
N ASP A 30 -22.56 13.34 -38.95
CA ASP A 30 -22.56 13.33 -40.42
C ASP A 30 -23.19 14.59 -41.00
N LYS A 31 -24.34 15.02 -40.44
CA LYS A 31 -24.98 16.28 -40.82
C LYS A 31 -24.09 17.47 -40.51
N LEU A 32 -23.49 17.51 -39.31
CA LEU A 32 -22.60 18.58 -38.89
C LEU A 32 -21.39 18.69 -39.83
N ILE A 33 -20.69 17.58 -40.08
CA ILE A 33 -19.56 17.49 -41.01
C ILE A 33 -19.98 17.98 -42.40
N LYS A 34 -21.08 17.45 -42.93
CA LYS A 34 -21.59 17.81 -44.26
C LYS A 34 -21.84 19.31 -44.38
N TYR A 35 -22.59 19.89 -43.44
CA TYR A 35 -23.02 21.29 -43.56
C TYR A 35 -21.91 22.28 -43.17
N VAL A 36 -21.01 21.94 -42.24
CA VAL A 36 -19.82 22.75 -41.94
C VAL A 36 -18.89 22.80 -43.14
N ASN A 37 -18.56 21.64 -43.73
CA ASN A 37 -17.67 21.60 -44.89
C ASN A 37 -18.29 22.26 -46.14
N ALA A 38 -19.62 22.20 -46.31
CA ALA A 38 -20.30 22.89 -47.39
C ALA A 38 -20.12 24.43 -47.32
N GLN A 39 -19.91 25.02 -46.14
CA GLN A 39 -19.66 26.47 -46.00
C GLN A 39 -18.28 26.89 -46.54
N GLN A 40 -17.40 25.95 -46.89
CA GLN A 40 -16.14 26.27 -47.57
C GLN A 40 -16.39 26.95 -48.93
N THR A 41 -17.50 26.65 -49.61
CA THR A 41 -17.90 27.38 -50.85
C THR A 41 -18.28 28.84 -50.57
N ASN A 42 -18.62 29.16 -49.33
CA ASN A 42 -18.96 30.50 -48.85
C ASN A 42 -17.79 31.16 -48.08
N GLY A 43 -16.56 30.64 -48.24
CA GLY A 43 -15.34 31.22 -47.68
C GLY A 43 -14.99 30.78 -46.25
N SER A 44 -15.58 29.71 -45.73
CA SER A 44 -15.15 29.14 -44.44
C SER A 44 -13.83 28.36 -44.60
N ASP A 45 -12.85 28.63 -43.73
CA ASP A 45 -11.57 27.90 -43.67
C ASP A 45 -11.62 26.66 -42.76
N VAL A 46 -12.81 26.23 -42.32
CA VAL A 46 -12.97 25.10 -41.41
C VAL A 46 -13.20 23.82 -42.20
N ASN A 47 -12.44 22.78 -41.85
CA ASN A 47 -12.66 21.42 -42.34
C ASN A 47 -12.88 20.47 -41.15
N MET A 48 -14.03 19.82 -41.11
CA MET A 48 -14.41 18.87 -40.07
C MET A 48 -14.51 17.45 -40.65
N PHE A 49 -14.03 16.46 -39.91
CA PHE A 49 -14.05 15.05 -40.32
C PHE A 49 -13.91 14.15 -39.09
N TYR A 50 -14.31 12.89 -39.22
CA TYR A 50 -14.02 11.87 -38.20
C TYR A 50 -12.52 11.60 -38.12
N SER A 51 -12.00 11.47 -36.91
CA SER A 51 -10.58 11.24 -36.68
C SER A 51 -10.37 10.40 -35.43
N THR A 52 -9.11 10.05 -35.18
CA THR A 52 -8.64 9.34 -33.98
C THR A 52 -7.53 10.16 -33.32
N PRO A 53 -7.22 9.93 -32.03
CA PRO A 53 -6.08 10.58 -31.38
C PRO A 53 -4.76 10.37 -32.15
N SER A 54 -4.55 9.18 -32.73
CA SER A 54 -3.36 8.89 -33.53
C SER A 54 -3.29 9.71 -34.83
N CYS A 55 -4.40 9.84 -35.56
CA CYS A 55 -4.44 10.67 -36.77
C CYS A 55 -4.23 12.16 -36.45
N TYR A 56 -4.78 12.62 -35.32
CA TYR A 56 -4.55 13.98 -34.83
C TYR A 56 -3.07 14.23 -34.50
N LEU A 57 -2.42 13.35 -33.74
CA LEU A 57 -1.00 13.47 -33.42
C LEU A 57 -0.11 13.38 -34.67
N TYR A 58 -0.47 12.54 -35.64
CA TYR A 58 0.21 12.48 -36.94
C TYR A 58 0.12 13.82 -37.69
N ALA A 59 -1.06 14.44 -37.74
CA ALA A 59 -1.24 15.74 -38.37
C ALA A 59 -0.40 16.82 -37.66
N LEU A 60 -0.41 16.85 -36.32
CA LEU A 60 0.43 17.77 -35.54
C LEU A 60 1.93 17.58 -35.81
N ASN A 61 2.41 16.34 -35.89
CA ASN A 61 3.81 16.05 -36.21
C ASN A 61 4.20 16.53 -37.62
N LYS A 62 3.30 16.39 -38.60
CA LYS A 62 3.51 16.86 -39.98
C LYS A 62 3.62 18.37 -40.12
N VAL A 63 3.15 19.14 -39.15
CA VAL A 63 3.36 20.60 -39.14
C VAL A 63 4.85 20.96 -39.04
N GLY A 64 5.71 20.04 -38.58
CA GLY A 64 7.16 20.28 -38.50
C GLY A 64 7.51 21.39 -37.49
N ARG A 65 6.64 21.60 -36.50
CA ARG A 65 6.78 22.63 -35.46
C ARG A 65 7.60 22.14 -34.28
N GLU A 66 8.37 23.05 -33.69
CA GLU A 66 9.00 22.86 -32.38
C GLU A 66 8.00 23.09 -31.23
N TRP A 67 8.04 22.20 -30.24
CA TRP A 67 7.14 22.19 -29.08
C TRP A 67 7.91 22.53 -27.80
N THR A 68 7.22 23.13 -26.83
CA THR A 68 7.78 23.39 -25.50
C THR A 68 7.97 22.08 -24.73
N SER A 69 9.05 21.99 -23.96
CA SER A 69 9.29 20.87 -23.05
C SER A 69 8.58 21.09 -21.70
N LYS A 70 8.16 20.00 -21.06
CA LYS A 70 7.56 19.93 -19.72
C LYS A 70 8.10 18.67 -19.04
N THR A 71 8.64 18.80 -17.83
CA THR A 71 9.45 17.74 -17.20
C THR A 71 8.96 17.28 -15.83
N ASP A 72 8.21 18.12 -15.11
CA ASP A 72 7.55 17.77 -13.84
C ASP A 72 6.15 17.15 -14.08
N ASP A 73 5.37 16.94 -13.02
CA ASP A 73 4.06 16.30 -13.06
C ASP A 73 2.88 17.30 -13.18
N PHE A 74 1.67 16.85 -12.84
CA PHE A 74 0.45 17.68 -12.82
C PHE A 74 -0.26 17.59 -11.47
N PHE A 75 0.47 17.32 -10.39
CA PHE A 75 -0.10 17.26 -9.04
C PHE A 75 0.17 18.54 -8.23
N PRO A 76 -0.72 18.87 -7.28
CA PRO A 76 -2.08 18.33 -7.12
C PRO A 76 -3.06 18.93 -8.14
N LEU A 77 -4.11 18.18 -8.50
CA LEU A 77 -5.23 18.70 -9.30
C LEU A 77 -6.12 19.60 -8.43
N GLY A 78 -6.44 20.79 -8.92
CA GLY A 78 -7.45 21.68 -8.35
C GLY A 78 -8.38 22.22 -9.42
N ASP A 79 -9.67 21.92 -9.32
CA ASP A 79 -10.69 22.32 -10.32
C ASP A 79 -11.57 23.50 -9.86
N THR A 80 -11.55 23.81 -8.56
CA THR A 80 -12.22 24.97 -7.95
C THR A 80 -11.34 25.59 -6.86
N PRO A 81 -11.62 26.83 -6.40
CA PRO A 81 -10.79 27.51 -5.39
C PRO A 81 -10.56 26.73 -4.07
N HIS A 82 -11.47 25.81 -3.73
CA HIS A 82 -11.40 24.98 -2.53
C HIS A 82 -11.47 23.47 -2.82
N GLY A 83 -11.40 23.07 -4.09
CA GLY A 83 -11.50 21.68 -4.55
C GLY A 83 -10.14 21.14 -4.98
N PHE A 84 -9.23 20.96 -4.03
CA PHE A 84 -7.97 20.27 -4.29
C PHE A 84 -8.15 18.77 -4.09
N TRP A 85 -7.89 18.00 -5.15
CA TRP A 85 -8.11 16.56 -5.20
C TRP A 85 -6.92 15.82 -4.60
N THR A 86 -6.74 15.98 -3.28
CA THR A 86 -5.68 15.32 -2.52
C THR A 86 -6.23 14.39 -1.44
N GLY A 87 -7.55 14.33 -1.26
CA GLY A 87 -8.20 13.41 -0.32
C GLY A 87 -8.07 11.95 -0.78
N TYR A 88 -8.20 11.71 -2.09
CA TYR A 88 -8.11 10.35 -2.65
C TYR A 88 -6.70 9.73 -2.55
N PHE A 89 -5.67 10.52 -2.22
CA PHE A 89 -4.35 9.99 -1.88
C PHE A 89 -4.43 9.06 -0.66
N THR A 90 -5.40 9.26 0.23
CA THR A 90 -5.56 8.48 1.48
C THR A 90 -6.91 7.75 1.57
N SER A 91 -7.95 8.18 0.85
CA SER A 91 -9.29 7.52 0.86
C SER A 91 -9.20 6.00 0.74
N ARG A 92 -9.91 5.27 1.62
CA ARG A 92 -9.89 3.79 1.71
C ARG A 92 -8.46 3.21 1.84
N PRO A 93 -7.69 3.55 2.89
CA PRO A 93 -6.30 3.14 3.03
C PRO A 93 -6.14 1.61 3.13
N SER A 94 -7.14 0.90 3.67
CA SER A 94 -7.14 -0.56 3.74
C SER A 94 -7.13 -1.21 2.34
N LEU A 95 -7.90 -0.69 1.37
CA LEU A 95 -7.91 -1.20 0.00
C LEU A 95 -6.56 -0.89 -0.69
N LYS A 96 -6.00 0.31 -0.47
CA LYS A 96 -4.66 0.68 -0.97
C LYS A 96 -3.56 -0.26 -0.45
N ARG A 97 -3.58 -0.60 0.85
CA ARG A 97 -2.66 -1.59 1.42
C ARG A 97 -2.90 -2.99 0.85
N TYR A 98 -4.16 -3.37 0.68
CA TYR A 98 -4.51 -4.70 0.19
C TYR A 98 -4.07 -4.92 -1.26
N GLU A 99 -4.19 -3.90 -2.11
CA GLU A 99 -3.64 -3.91 -3.46
C GLU A 99 -2.12 -4.17 -3.45
N ARG A 100 -1.35 -3.48 -2.60
CA ARG A 100 0.11 -3.67 -2.54
C ARG A 100 0.49 -5.08 -2.08
N HIS A 101 -0.25 -5.61 -1.11
CA HIS A 101 -0.09 -6.97 -0.63
C HIS A 101 -0.42 -8.00 -1.72
N ALA A 102 -1.56 -7.87 -2.39
CA ALA A 102 -1.97 -8.75 -3.47
C ALA A 102 -0.99 -8.70 -4.66
N ASN A 103 -0.47 -7.51 -5.00
CA ASN A 103 0.52 -7.37 -6.06
C ASN A 103 1.83 -8.08 -5.71
N ASN A 104 2.29 -8.01 -4.46
CA ASN A 104 3.46 -8.76 -4.01
C ASN A 104 3.28 -10.27 -4.22
N ILE A 105 2.14 -10.83 -3.78
CA ILE A 105 1.83 -12.26 -3.96
C ILE A 105 1.76 -12.63 -5.45
N LEU A 106 1.13 -11.79 -6.29
CA LEU A 106 1.11 -11.99 -7.75
C LEU A 106 2.53 -12.01 -8.35
N GLN A 107 3.43 -11.13 -7.92
CA GLN A 107 4.82 -11.15 -8.41
C GLN A 107 5.54 -12.43 -7.98
N VAL A 108 5.36 -12.89 -6.74
CA VAL A 108 5.92 -14.17 -6.25
C VAL A 108 5.38 -15.34 -7.08
N ALA A 109 4.06 -15.40 -7.31
CA ALA A 109 3.45 -16.44 -8.13
C ALA A 109 4.00 -16.45 -9.57
N ARG A 110 4.21 -15.27 -10.18
CA ARG A 110 4.84 -15.16 -11.51
C ARG A 110 6.27 -15.70 -11.52
N GLN A 111 7.09 -15.32 -10.54
CA GLN A 111 8.47 -15.80 -10.43
C GLN A 111 8.49 -17.33 -10.27
N LEU A 112 7.73 -17.85 -9.31
CA LEU A 112 7.67 -19.28 -9.04
C LEU A 112 7.10 -20.08 -10.22
N ASN A 113 6.10 -19.56 -10.94
CA ASN A 113 5.58 -20.21 -12.16
C ASN A 113 6.67 -20.39 -13.23
N VAL A 114 7.55 -19.40 -13.38
CA VAL A 114 8.68 -19.45 -14.33
C VAL A 114 9.78 -20.38 -13.82
N LEU A 115 10.22 -20.20 -12.58
CA LEU A 115 11.35 -20.95 -12.01
C LEU A 115 11.03 -22.45 -11.85
N SER A 116 9.81 -22.78 -11.45
CA SER A 116 9.35 -24.17 -11.37
C SER A 116 8.92 -24.74 -12.72
N GLN A 117 8.71 -23.93 -13.76
CA GLN A 117 8.27 -24.38 -15.09
C GLN A 117 6.95 -25.19 -15.05
N ILE A 118 5.98 -24.79 -14.22
CA ILE A 118 4.64 -25.42 -14.14
C ILE A 118 3.66 -24.87 -15.18
N ASN A 119 3.97 -23.73 -15.82
CA ASN A 119 3.24 -23.14 -16.95
C ASN A 119 1.74 -22.87 -16.70
N LEU A 120 1.37 -22.43 -15.50
CA LEU A 120 -0.01 -22.05 -15.13
C LEU A 120 -0.36 -20.63 -15.60
N ARG A 121 -0.36 -20.43 -16.93
CA ARG A 121 -0.56 -19.09 -17.52
C ARG A 121 -1.95 -18.50 -17.29
N SER A 122 -3.00 -19.34 -17.30
CA SER A 122 -4.37 -18.91 -17.02
C SER A 122 -4.52 -18.34 -15.62
N ASN A 123 -4.03 -19.05 -14.60
CA ASN A 123 -4.07 -18.60 -13.21
C ASN A 123 -3.33 -17.27 -13.02
N ILE A 124 -2.14 -17.14 -13.65
CA ILE A 124 -1.42 -15.86 -13.64
C ILE A 124 -2.23 -14.75 -14.31
N PHE A 125 -2.90 -15.03 -15.42
CA PHE A 125 -3.74 -14.05 -16.12
C PHE A 125 -4.93 -13.63 -15.26
N ASP A 126 -5.67 -14.56 -14.68
CA ASP A 126 -6.86 -14.29 -13.86
C ASP A 126 -6.49 -13.46 -12.61
N SER A 127 -5.40 -13.83 -11.92
CA SER A 127 -4.86 -13.05 -10.79
C SER A 127 -4.38 -11.65 -11.24
N SER A 128 -3.82 -11.54 -12.46
CA SER A 128 -3.42 -10.25 -13.04
C SER A 128 -4.61 -9.38 -13.43
N GLU A 129 -5.74 -9.97 -13.86
CA GLU A 129 -6.96 -9.25 -14.18
C GLU A 129 -7.54 -8.60 -12.93
N ALA A 130 -7.66 -9.36 -11.83
CA ALA A 130 -8.09 -8.82 -10.54
C ALA A 130 -7.23 -7.62 -10.11
N MET A 131 -5.91 -7.75 -10.21
CA MET A 131 -4.98 -6.65 -9.93
C MET A 131 -5.17 -5.46 -10.87
N GLY A 132 -5.34 -5.72 -12.18
CA GLY A 132 -5.50 -4.71 -13.21
C GLY A 132 -6.78 -3.88 -13.04
N VAL A 133 -7.90 -4.50 -12.66
CA VAL A 133 -9.16 -3.81 -12.36
C VAL A 133 -8.98 -2.83 -11.21
N VAL A 134 -8.26 -3.21 -10.16
CA VAL A 134 -8.04 -2.32 -9.00
C VAL A 134 -7.12 -1.13 -9.31
N GLN A 135 -6.34 -1.17 -10.41
CA GLN A 135 -5.62 0.01 -10.88
C GLN A 135 -6.52 1.09 -11.51
N HIS A 136 -7.83 0.82 -11.66
CA HIS A 136 -8.79 1.82 -12.11
C HIS A 136 -8.74 3.09 -11.24
N HIS A 137 -8.93 4.25 -11.87
CA HIS A 137 -8.85 5.55 -11.19
C HIS A 137 -10.02 5.81 -10.23
N ASP A 138 -11.05 4.96 -10.21
CA ASP A 138 -12.07 4.88 -9.15
C ASP A 138 -12.01 3.54 -8.39
N ALA A 139 -10.82 2.96 -8.25
CA ALA A 139 -10.61 1.78 -7.41
C ALA A 139 -9.48 2.05 -6.43
N ILE A 140 -8.22 2.08 -6.89
CA ILE A 140 -7.08 2.37 -6.02
C ILE A 140 -7.17 3.77 -5.39
N SER A 141 -7.87 4.71 -6.02
CA SER A 141 -8.14 6.05 -5.48
C SER A 141 -9.12 6.02 -4.29
N GLY A 142 -9.99 5.02 -4.20
CA GLY A 142 -11.01 4.89 -3.16
C GLY A 142 -12.20 5.85 -3.31
N THR A 143 -12.53 6.22 -4.55
CA THR A 143 -13.56 7.20 -4.90
C THR A 143 -14.90 6.58 -5.32
N GLU A 144 -14.99 5.26 -5.31
CA GLU A 144 -16.17 4.47 -5.59
C GLU A 144 -17.16 4.37 -4.42
N LYS A 145 -18.38 3.89 -4.73
CA LYS A 145 -19.38 3.52 -3.73
C LYS A 145 -18.93 2.30 -2.92
N GLN A 146 -19.41 2.19 -1.69
CA GLN A 146 -19.01 1.12 -0.76
C GLN A 146 -19.13 -0.29 -1.38
N HIS A 147 -20.27 -0.64 -1.98
CA HIS A 147 -20.46 -1.97 -2.56
C HIS A 147 -19.52 -2.27 -3.74
N VAL A 148 -18.96 -1.25 -4.41
CA VAL A 148 -17.96 -1.41 -5.47
C VAL A 148 -16.58 -1.61 -4.85
N ALA A 149 -16.28 -0.90 -3.75
CA ALA A 149 -15.07 -1.15 -2.96
C ALA A 149 -15.03 -2.59 -2.43
N ASP A 150 -16.18 -3.09 -1.98
CA ASP A 150 -16.33 -4.47 -1.50
C ASP A 150 -16.11 -5.48 -2.65
N ASP A 151 -16.62 -5.21 -3.86
CA ASP A 151 -16.35 -6.01 -5.08
C ASP A 151 -14.86 -6.02 -5.45
N TYR A 152 -14.17 -4.86 -5.39
CA TYR A 152 -12.72 -4.81 -5.62
C TYR A 152 -11.94 -5.61 -4.58
N ALA A 153 -12.29 -5.53 -3.30
CA ALA A 153 -11.67 -6.32 -2.25
C ALA A 153 -11.91 -7.83 -2.47
N GLN A 154 -13.13 -8.21 -2.85
CA GLN A 154 -13.45 -9.60 -3.19
C GLN A 154 -12.58 -10.11 -4.36
N ARG A 155 -12.49 -9.34 -5.46
CA ARG A 155 -11.65 -9.70 -6.61
C ARG A 155 -10.19 -9.87 -6.24
N LEU A 156 -9.64 -9.00 -5.40
CA LEU A 156 -8.26 -9.14 -4.90
C LEU A 156 -8.09 -10.42 -4.09
N SER A 157 -9.05 -10.76 -3.22
CA SER A 157 -9.03 -12.01 -2.46
C SER A 157 -9.01 -13.23 -3.37
N GLU A 158 -9.92 -13.28 -4.35
CA GLU A 158 -9.97 -14.36 -5.34
C GLU A 158 -8.68 -14.44 -6.16
N GLY A 159 -8.12 -13.29 -6.56
CA GLY A 159 -6.82 -13.21 -7.25
C GLY A 159 -5.65 -13.71 -6.41
N ILE A 160 -5.66 -13.50 -5.09
CA ILE A 160 -4.66 -14.04 -4.17
C ILE A 160 -4.80 -15.55 -4.04
N ASP A 161 -6.03 -16.08 -3.93
CA ASP A 161 -6.25 -17.53 -3.83
C ASP A 161 -5.76 -18.25 -5.10
N ILE A 162 -6.06 -17.70 -6.28
CA ILE A 162 -5.54 -18.20 -7.55
C ILE A 162 -4.00 -18.16 -7.59
N ALA A 163 -3.38 -17.11 -7.05
CA ALA A 163 -1.93 -17.01 -6.97
C ALA A 163 -1.33 -18.00 -5.96
N ALA A 164 -2.01 -18.25 -4.84
CA ALA A 164 -1.61 -19.23 -3.84
C ALA A 164 -1.61 -20.66 -4.40
N ASP A 165 -2.54 -21.00 -5.28
CA ASP A 165 -2.54 -22.27 -6.01
C ASP A 165 -1.29 -22.42 -6.88
N VAL A 166 -0.89 -21.36 -7.60
CA VAL A 166 0.34 -21.37 -8.40
C VAL A 166 1.58 -21.57 -7.52
N ILE A 167 1.62 -20.89 -6.38
CA ILE A 167 2.72 -21.02 -5.40
C ILE A 167 2.79 -22.46 -4.87
N ASN A 168 1.66 -23.07 -4.51
CA ASN A 168 1.60 -24.46 -4.05
C ASN A 168 2.10 -25.45 -5.10
N ASN A 169 1.61 -25.35 -6.35
CA ASN A 169 2.06 -26.20 -7.45
C ASN A 169 3.57 -26.04 -7.73
N ALA A 170 4.11 -24.83 -7.54
CA ALA A 170 5.54 -24.59 -7.69
C ALA A 170 6.32 -25.30 -6.57
N TYR A 171 5.90 -25.18 -5.32
CA TYR A 171 6.55 -25.87 -4.20
C TYR A 171 6.43 -27.39 -4.29
N ASP A 172 5.32 -27.94 -4.77
CA ASP A 172 5.17 -29.38 -5.05
C ASP A 172 6.26 -29.91 -6.00
N LYS A 173 6.69 -29.07 -6.94
CA LYS A 173 7.74 -29.42 -7.92
C LYS A 173 9.15 -29.10 -7.42
N LEU A 174 9.32 -28.05 -6.63
CA LEU A 174 10.62 -27.56 -6.16
C LEU A 174 11.12 -28.27 -4.90
N LEU A 175 10.21 -28.70 -4.01
CA LEU A 175 10.60 -29.36 -2.77
C LEU A 175 11.00 -30.82 -3.01
N PRO A 176 12.09 -31.32 -2.39
CA PRO A 176 12.59 -32.67 -2.64
C PRO A 176 11.58 -33.76 -2.29
N ASN A 177 11.34 -34.68 -3.22
CA ASN A 177 10.51 -35.85 -3.00
C ASN A 177 11.36 -37.04 -2.48
N GLU A 178 12.10 -36.84 -1.39
CA GLU A 178 13.07 -37.84 -0.92
C GLU A 178 12.46 -39.08 -0.25
N SER A 179 11.14 -39.12 -0.04
CA SER A 179 10.54 -40.14 0.83
C SER A 179 9.17 -40.64 0.39
N LYS A 180 8.96 -41.03 -0.87
CA LYS A 180 7.70 -41.69 -1.32
C LYS A 180 6.41 -40.93 -0.93
N VAL A 181 6.50 -39.64 -0.59
CA VAL A 181 5.35 -38.79 -0.27
C VAL A 181 4.94 -38.16 -1.59
N PRO A 182 3.76 -38.48 -2.16
CA PRO A 182 3.45 -38.13 -3.54
C PRO A 182 3.44 -36.62 -3.84
N MET A 183 3.28 -35.76 -2.82
CA MET A 183 3.13 -34.30 -2.94
C MET A 183 3.77 -33.59 -1.75
N ALA A 184 4.19 -32.34 -1.93
CA ALA A 184 4.64 -31.53 -0.80
C ALA A 184 3.47 -31.22 0.13
N ALA A 185 3.76 -30.84 1.37
CA ALA A 185 2.71 -30.38 2.28
C ALA A 185 2.09 -29.09 1.71
N PRO A 186 0.74 -28.96 1.69
CA PRO A 186 0.09 -27.73 1.26
C PRO A 186 0.59 -26.53 2.06
N GLN A 187 0.96 -25.47 1.35
CA GLN A 187 1.35 -24.18 1.90
C GLN A 187 0.11 -23.30 2.03
N PHE A 188 -0.04 -22.68 3.20
CA PHE A 188 -1.12 -21.75 3.48
C PHE A 188 -0.55 -20.35 3.72
N LEU A 189 -1.15 -19.33 3.11
CA LEU A 189 -0.77 -17.95 3.33
C LEU A 189 -1.42 -17.41 4.61
N CYS A 190 -0.61 -16.90 5.55
CA CYS A 190 -1.10 -16.19 6.73
C CYS A 190 -1.50 -14.74 6.37
N GLN A 191 -2.64 -14.54 5.69
CA GLN A 191 -3.07 -13.20 5.21
C GLN A 191 -3.40 -12.20 6.33
N TYR A 192 -3.65 -12.69 7.54
CA TYR A 192 -4.02 -11.88 8.72
C TYR A 192 -2.85 -11.67 9.71
N SER A 193 -1.61 -11.81 9.24
CA SER A 193 -0.41 -11.61 10.07
C SER A 193 -0.31 -10.20 10.66
N ASN A 194 -0.88 -9.20 9.98
CA ASN A 194 -0.96 -7.81 10.46
C ASN A 194 -1.83 -7.62 11.71
N ILE A 195 -2.72 -8.56 12.02
CA ILE A 195 -3.51 -8.59 13.26
C ILE A 195 -3.07 -9.73 14.18
N SER A 196 -1.83 -10.22 13.99
CA SER A 196 -1.24 -11.32 14.73
C SER A 196 -2.12 -12.59 14.70
N GLU A 197 -2.62 -12.93 13.50
CA GLU A 197 -3.44 -14.11 13.25
C GLU A 197 -2.85 -14.97 12.12
N CYS A 198 -2.67 -16.26 12.40
CA CYS A 198 -2.46 -17.27 11.38
C CYS A 198 -3.09 -18.60 11.81
N LEU A 199 -4.35 -18.80 11.43
CA LEU A 199 -5.14 -19.97 11.83
C LEU A 199 -4.51 -21.33 11.45
N PRO A 200 -3.87 -21.51 10.26
CA PRO A 200 -3.27 -22.80 9.89
C PRO A 200 -2.26 -23.38 10.89
N ILE A 201 -1.57 -22.53 11.65
CA ILE A 201 -0.53 -22.97 12.61
C ILE A 201 -1.04 -23.04 14.06
N GLU A 202 -2.25 -22.56 14.35
CA GLU A 202 -2.78 -22.55 15.71
C GLU A 202 -3.08 -23.98 16.19
N GLY A 203 -2.49 -24.34 17.33
CA GLY A 203 -2.71 -25.64 17.98
C GLY A 203 -1.89 -26.78 17.40
N GLN A 204 -1.13 -26.58 16.32
CA GLN A 204 -0.27 -27.60 15.74
C GLN A 204 0.90 -27.94 16.69
N ASP A 205 1.35 -29.20 16.71
CA ASP A 205 2.55 -29.56 17.49
C ASP A 205 3.84 -29.32 16.69
N ARG A 206 3.72 -29.34 15.36
CA ARG A 206 4.82 -29.13 14.42
C ARG A 206 4.29 -28.43 13.18
N PHE A 207 5.01 -27.44 12.69
CA PHE A 207 4.73 -26.79 11.41
C PHE A 207 6.02 -26.22 10.80
N THR A 208 5.95 -25.83 9.54
CA THR A 208 7.05 -25.19 8.81
C THR A 208 6.65 -23.80 8.36
N LEU A 209 7.59 -22.87 8.41
CA LEU A 209 7.45 -21.54 7.82
C LEU A 209 8.38 -21.45 6.62
N THR A 210 7.80 -21.41 5.42
CA THR A 210 8.53 -21.24 4.16
C THR A 210 8.42 -19.79 3.71
N LEU A 211 9.57 -19.15 3.47
CA LEU A 211 9.67 -17.72 3.17
C LEU A 211 10.40 -17.54 1.84
N TRP A 212 9.77 -16.89 0.88
CA TRP A 212 10.33 -16.60 -0.43
C TRP A 212 10.90 -15.17 -0.48
N ASN A 213 12.11 -15.00 -1.02
CA ASN A 213 12.67 -13.69 -1.31
C ASN A 213 12.54 -13.37 -2.81
N PRO A 214 11.65 -12.44 -3.19
CA PRO A 214 11.45 -12.09 -4.59
C PRO A 214 12.52 -11.16 -5.17
N THR A 215 13.56 -10.80 -4.41
CA THR A 215 14.61 -9.87 -4.84
C THR A 215 15.85 -10.61 -5.33
N ILE A 216 16.66 -9.92 -6.15
CA ILE A 216 17.91 -10.46 -6.71
C ILE A 216 19.11 -10.41 -5.75
N HIS A 217 18.88 -10.01 -4.50
CA HIS A 217 19.91 -9.91 -3.48
C HIS A 217 19.46 -10.69 -2.23
N PRO A 218 20.39 -11.27 -1.47
CA PRO A 218 20.05 -11.82 -0.17
C PRO A 218 19.43 -10.74 0.74
N VAL A 219 18.39 -11.11 1.48
CA VAL A 219 17.69 -10.21 2.39
C VAL A 219 17.74 -10.78 3.79
N THR A 220 18.21 -9.96 4.72
CA THR A 220 17.99 -10.18 6.16
C THR A 220 16.65 -9.54 6.53
N HIS A 221 15.79 -10.28 7.21
CA HIS A 221 14.48 -9.79 7.64
C HIS A 221 14.17 -10.29 9.05
N HIS A 222 13.21 -9.65 9.73
CA HIS A 222 12.77 -10.05 11.06
C HIS A 222 11.36 -10.61 10.98
N ALA A 223 11.23 -11.93 11.06
CA ALA A 223 9.94 -12.60 10.97
C ALA A 223 9.19 -12.47 12.29
N ARG A 224 7.89 -12.11 12.21
CA ARG A 224 6.95 -12.13 13.33
C ARG A 224 5.96 -13.29 13.15
N VAL A 225 5.90 -14.23 14.08
CA VAL A 225 5.05 -15.43 14.00
C VAL A 225 4.21 -15.59 15.27
N SER A 226 2.90 -15.39 15.16
CA SER A 226 1.95 -15.53 16.27
C SER A 226 1.65 -17.00 16.57
N VAL A 227 1.70 -17.38 17.85
CA VAL A 227 1.65 -18.78 18.29
C VAL A 227 0.78 -19.00 19.53
N THR A 228 0.23 -20.20 19.65
CA THR A 228 -0.57 -20.66 20.82
C THR A 228 0.20 -21.56 21.77
N LYS A 229 1.36 -22.06 21.35
CA LYS A 229 2.27 -22.92 22.12
C LYS A 229 3.69 -22.37 22.02
N GLU A 230 4.58 -22.91 22.84
CA GLU A 230 6.01 -22.59 22.81
C GLU A 230 6.74 -23.61 21.92
N TYR A 231 7.60 -23.13 21.03
CA TYR A 231 8.29 -23.95 20.03
C TYR A 231 9.81 -23.76 20.08
N TRP A 232 10.54 -24.83 19.77
CA TRP A 232 11.89 -24.72 19.23
C TRP A 232 11.79 -24.28 17.77
N ILE A 233 12.55 -23.25 17.40
CA ILE A 233 12.67 -22.78 16.01
C ILE A 233 14.02 -23.23 15.49
N ARG A 234 14.01 -23.99 14.39
CA ARG A 234 15.22 -24.45 13.71
C ARG A 234 15.33 -23.81 12.34
N ASP A 235 16.55 -23.43 11.99
CA ASP A 235 16.90 -22.95 10.66
C ASP A 235 16.90 -24.09 9.61
N PRO A 236 17.09 -23.78 8.31
CA PRO A 236 17.16 -24.79 7.25
C PRO A 236 18.26 -25.86 7.47
N MET A 237 19.28 -25.56 8.28
CA MET A 237 20.38 -26.45 8.61
C MET A 237 20.10 -27.31 9.85
N GLY A 238 18.93 -27.14 10.49
CA GLY A 238 18.50 -27.88 11.69
C GLY A 238 18.98 -27.30 13.01
N SER A 239 19.70 -26.18 13.00
CA SER A 239 20.22 -25.52 14.20
C SER A 239 19.13 -24.70 14.88
N ILE A 240 19.06 -24.75 16.21
CA ILE A 240 18.13 -23.92 16.98
C ILE A 240 18.60 -22.47 16.91
N ILE A 241 17.70 -21.56 16.54
CA ILE A 241 18.01 -20.13 16.42
C ILE A 241 17.49 -19.34 17.63
N PRO A 242 18.15 -18.23 17.99
CA PRO A 242 17.62 -17.29 18.97
C PRO A 242 16.35 -16.64 18.43
N ALA A 243 15.34 -16.54 19.29
CA ALA A 243 14.09 -15.86 18.99
C ALA A 243 13.58 -15.16 20.25
N GLU A 244 13.07 -13.95 20.08
CA GLU A 244 12.36 -13.26 21.14
C GLU A 244 10.93 -13.76 21.20
N TYR A 245 10.47 -14.09 22.41
CA TYR A 245 9.11 -14.54 22.66
C TYR A 245 8.38 -13.48 23.46
N ILE A 246 7.46 -12.77 22.79
CA ILE A 246 6.81 -11.59 23.36
C ILE A 246 5.29 -11.75 23.38
N LEU A 247 4.64 -11.08 24.33
CA LEU A 247 3.19 -11.02 24.43
C LEU A 247 2.62 -10.16 23.30
N ILE A 248 1.55 -10.63 22.66
CA ILE A 248 0.79 -9.81 21.72
C ILE A 248 0.03 -8.75 22.53
N PRO A 249 0.18 -7.44 22.20
CA PRO A 249 -0.51 -6.37 22.91
C PRO A 249 -2.03 -6.57 22.94
N ASP A 250 -2.67 -6.17 24.05
CA ASP A 250 -4.13 -6.25 24.18
C ASP A 250 -4.84 -5.44 23.08
N THR A 251 -4.23 -4.35 22.64
CA THR A 251 -4.71 -3.55 21.52
C THR A 251 -4.83 -4.35 20.23
N THR A 252 -3.82 -5.15 19.89
CA THR A 252 -3.84 -6.04 18.72
C THR A 252 -4.81 -7.21 18.91
N LYS A 253 -4.84 -7.81 20.11
CA LYS A 253 -5.77 -8.91 20.43
C LYS A 253 -7.24 -8.51 20.33
N ASN A 254 -7.54 -7.24 20.61
CA ASN A 254 -8.88 -6.68 20.59
C ASN A 254 -9.28 -6.04 19.24
N ILE A 255 -8.44 -6.16 18.19
CA ILE A 255 -8.81 -5.67 16.85
C ILE A 255 -10.09 -6.38 16.39
N PRO A 256 -11.14 -5.63 15.97
CA PRO A 256 -12.37 -6.22 15.48
C PRO A 256 -12.14 -7.16 14.29
N GLY A 257 -12.76 -8.33 14.32
CA GLY A 257 -12.65 -9.35 13.26
C GLY A 257 -11.51 -10.35 13.45
N ARG A 258 -10.58 -10.12 14.40
CA ARG A 258 -9.58 -11.11 14.80
C ARG A 258 -10.24 -12.33 15.44
N LYS A 259 -9.92 -13.53 14.97
CA LYS A 259 -10.45 -14.83 15.43
C LYS A 259 -9.39 -15.67 16.13
N SER A 260 -8.11 -15.28 16.05
CA SER A 260 -6.99 -16.00 16.62
C SER A 260 -7.01 -16.14 18.15
N SER A 261 -6.61 -17.31 18.63
CA SER A 261 -6.38 -17.59 20.05
C SER A 261 -4.94 -17.30 20.52
N ALA A 262 -4.04 -16.98 19.58
CA ALA A 262 -2.63 -16.71 19.87
C ALA A 262 -2.49 -15.55 20.87
N GLN A 263 -1.66 -15.77 21.89
CA GLN A 263 -1.37 -14.79 22.94
C GLN A 263 0.05 -14.23 22.84
N ASN A 264 0.95 -14.96 22.18
CA ASN A 264 2.35 -14.61 22.08
C ASN A 264 2.80 -14.68 20.62
N GLN A 265 3.92 -14.04 20.33
CA GLN A 265 4.57 -14.12 19.03
C GLN A 265 6.08 -14.29 19.18
N TYR A 266 6.66 -15.00 18.22
CA TYR A 266 8.10 -15.04 18.04
C TYR A 266 8.56 -13.95 17.11
N ILE A 267 9.65 -13.28 17.47
CA ILE A 267 10.42 -12.39 16.60
C ILE A 267 11.83 -12.95 16.45
N PHE A 268 12.24 -13.19 15.22
CA PHE A 268 13.57 -13.75 14.95
C PHE A 268 14.11 -13.31 13.60
N THR A 269 15.43 -13.25 13.51
CA THR A 269 16.12 -12.86 12.29
C THR A 269 16.16 -14.05 11.33
N ILE A 270 15.77 -13.79 10.09
CA ILE A 270 15.84 -14.73 8.98
C ILE A 270 16.80 -14.20 7.92
N LEU A 271 17.48 -15.13 7.23
CA LEU A 271 18.31 -14.83 6.08
C LEU A 271 17.73 -15.56 4.87
N LEU A 272 17.33 -14.79 3.86
CA LEU A 272 16.74 -15.32 2.63
C LEU A 272 17.72 -15.12 1.47
N PRO A 273 18.12 -16.19 0.76
CA PRO A 273 18.92 -16.07 -0.45
C PRO A 273 18.20 -15.31 -1.56
N ALA A 274 18.94 -14.82 -2.55
CA ALA A 274 18.36 -14.11 -3.70
C ALA A 274 17.50 -15.05 -4.57
N LEU A 275 16.27 -14.63 -4.89
CA LEU A 275 15.31 -15.38 -5.72
C LEU A 275 15.16 -16.85 -5.28
N ASP A 276 15.06 -17.07 -3.97
CA ASP A 276 14.97 -18.39 -3.38
C ASP A 276 14.08 -18.41 -2.13
N PHE A 277 13.83 -19.60 -1.58
CA PHE A 277 13.15 -19.77 -0.31
C PHE A 277 14.03 -20.36 0.78
N SER A 278 13.69 -20.05 2.03
CA SER A 278 14.20 -20.72 3.23
C SER A 278 13.02 -21.31 4.02
N THR A 279 13.21 -22.51 4.56
CA THR A 279 12.20 -23.18 5.41
C THR A 279 12.70 -23.29 6.84
N TYR A 280 11.94 -22.73 7.78
CA TYR A 280 12.17 -22.82 9.21
C TYR A 280 11.20 -23.81 9.85
N TYR A 281 11.67 -24.56 10.85
CA TYR A 281 10.92 -25.66 11.44
C TYR A 281 10.54 -25.32 12.89
N PHE A 282 9.26 -25.48 13.21
CA PHE A 282 8.70 -25.26 14.54
C PHE A 282 8.29 -26.60 15.14
N GLU A 283 8.75 -26.88 16.36
CA GLU A 283 8.40 -28.08 17.12
C GLU A 283 8.14 -27.72 18.58
N VAL A 284 6.99 -28.13 19.12
CA VAL A 284 6.58 -27.78 20.49
C VAL A 284 7.64 -28.19 21.51
N LYS A 285 7.92 -27.30 22.47
CA LYS A 285 8.76 -27.60 23.62
C LYS A 285 7.97 -28.43 24.64
N ASN A 286 8.34 -29.68 24.83
CA ASN A 286 7.76 -30.53 25.87
C ASN A 286 8.49 -30.29 27.20
N GLY A 287 7.87 -29.56 28.13
CA GLY A 287 8.26 -29.57 29.56
C GLY A 287 9.33 -28.59 30.02
N GLU A 288 9.80 -27.66 29.19
CA GLU A 288 10.70 -26.57 29.61
C GLU A 288 9.96 -25.23 29.56
N ILE A 289 9.88 -24.55 30.71
CA ILE A 289 9.29 -23.21 30.84
C ILE A 289 10.32 -22.22 30.28
N ILE A 290 10.00 -21.53 29.17
CA ILE A 290 10.81 -20.40 28.73
C ILE A 290 10.62 -19.27 29.76
N GLU A 291 11.71 -18.66 30.23
CA GLU A 291 11.62 -17.36 30.91
C GLU A 291 10.98 -16.37 29.94
N LYS A 292 9.69 -16.08 30.17
CA LYS A 292 9.00 -15.01 29.46
C LYS A 292 9.79 -13.74 29.75
N LYS A 293 10.37 -13.11 28.72
CA LYS A 293 10.69 -11.69 28.81
C LYS A 293 9.35 -10.98 28.96
N HIS A 294 8.92 -10.81 30.21
CA HIS A 294 7.82 -9.91 30.50
C HIS A 294 8.23 -8.54 29.98
N LEU A 295 7.32 -7.90 29.24
CA LEU A 295 7.35 -6.46 29.02
C LEU A 295 7.53 -5.82 30.39
N THR A 296 8.77 -5.48 30.72
CA THR A 296 9.10 -4.93 32.03
C THR A 296 8.58 -3.52 31.97
N THR A 297 7.57 -3.23 32.77
CA THR A 297 7.00 -1.88 32.90
C THR A 297 7.92 -1.05 33.79
N THR A 298 9.19 -0.96 33.44
CA THR A 298 10.16 -0.09 34.10
C THR A 298 10.02 1.30 33.51
N ARG A 299 9.12 2.08 34.11
CA ARG A 299 8.89 3.51 33.82
C ARG A 299 10.04 4.44 34.24
N ASN A 300 11.17 3.89 34.69
CA ASN A 300 12.16 4.61 35.50
C ASN A 300 13.59 4.64 34.91
N GLU A 301 13.83 4.04 33.74
CA GLU A 301 15.08 4.22 33.01
C GLU A 301 14.75 4.85 31.66
N ALA A 302 15.59 5.77 31.18
CA ALA A 302 15.42 6.38 29.88
C ALA A 302 15.14 5.28 28.85
N CYS A 303 13.95 5.29 28.25
CA CYS A 303 13.57 4.29 27.27
C CYS A 303 14.41 4.58 26.02
N ILE A 304 15.42 3.74 25.80
CA ILE A 304 16.40 3.88 24.73
C ILE A 304 16.44 2.55 23.98
N LEU A 305 16.30 2.59 22.67
CA LEU A 305 16.61 1.48 21.78
C LEU A 305 17.91 1.81 21.05
N GLU A 306 18.86 0.89 21.05
CA GLU A 306 20.16 1.09 20.41
C GLU A 306 20.59 -0.18 19.67
N ASN A 307 21.13 -0.01 18.46
CA ASN A 307 21.78 -1.07 17.69
C ASN A 307 23.11 -0.56 17.13
N GLU A 308 23.71 -1.27 16.16
CA GLU A 308 25.01 -0.92 15.59
C GLU A 308 25.01 0.40 14.79
N PHE A 309 23.85 0.90 14.36
CA PHE A 309 23.72 2.03 13.43
C PHE A 309 23.00 3.23 14.04
N LEU A 310 21.98 2.98 14.86
CA LEU A 310 21.02 3.97 15.34
C LEU A 310 20.81 3.85 16.85
N ARG A 311 20.56 5.00 17.46
CA ARG A 311 20.04 5.12 18.82
C ARG A 311 18.75 5.94 18.80
N VAL A 312 17.70 5.39 19.38
CA VAL A 312 16.35 5.93 19.40
C VAL A 312 15.99 6.19 20.86
N GLU A 313 15.73 7.44 21.20
CA GLU A 313 15.40 7.83 22.58
C GLU A 313 13.95 8.26 22.67
N PHE A 314 13.31 7.95 23.80
CA PHE A 314 11.94 8.32 24.10
C PHE A 314 11.89 9.21 25.35
N ASP A 315 10.89 10.10 25.41
CA ASP A 315 10.61 10.93 26.58
C ASP A 315 9.94 10.12 27.71
N ASP A 316 9.76 10.75 28.87
CA ASP A 316 9.11 10.14 30.05
C ASP A 316 7.64 9.75 29.80
N GLN A 317 7.03 10.27 28.73
CA GLN A 317 5.68 9.97 28.29
C GLN A 317 5.64 8.85 27.23
N GLY A 318 6.80 8.35 26.79
CA GLY A 318 6.93 7.30 25.78
C GLY A 318 6.84 7.79 24.34
N ASN A 319 6.90 9.10 24.09
CA ASN A 319 6.98 9.64 22.73
C ASN A 319 8.43 9.58 22.24
N LEU A 320 8.61 9.33 20.96
CA LEU A 320 9.92 9.36 20.32
C LEU A 320 10.51 10.78 20.41
N HIS A 321 11.65 10.90 21.08
CA HIS A 321 12.32 12.16 21.41
C HIS A 321 13.40 12.54 20.40
N GLN A 322 14.26 11.59 20.04
CA GLN A 322 15.29 11.80 19.01
C GLN A 322 15.76 10.49 18.38
N ILE A 323 16.24 10.59 17.14
CA ILE A 323 16.99 9.52 16.46
C ILE A 323 18.41 10.01 16.22
N ILE A 324 19.39 9.19 16.62
CA ILE A 324 20.80 9.47 16.50
C ILE A 324 21.41 8.44 15.55
N ASN A 325 22.01 8.92 14.47
CA ASN A 325 22.87 8.10 13.61
C ASN A 325 24.25 7.99 14.26
N LEU A 326 24.64 6.79 14.68
CA LEU A 326 25.87 6.54 15.45
C LEU A 326 27.13 6.69 14.61
N GLU A 327 27.06 6.36 13.32
CA GLU A 327 28.20 6.49 12.39
C GLU A 327 28.51 7.96 12.08
N LYS A 328 27.49 8.72 11.66
CA LYS A 328 27.62 10.12 11.27
C LYS A 328 27.61 11.08 12.46
N ARG A 329 27.23 10.60 13.64
CA ARG A 329 27.04 11.40 14.88
C ARG A 329 26.06 12.55 14.68
N ILE A 330 25.00 12.30 13.92
CA ILE A 330 23.93 13.25 13.67
C ILE A 330 22.75 12.87 14.55
N ALA A 331 22.30 13.80 15.38
CA ALA A 331 21.07 13.67 16.17
C ALA A 331 19.97 14.50 15.51
N VAL A 332 18.82 13.88 15.29
CA VAL A 332 17.60 14.55 14.80
C VAL A 332 16.57 14.52 15.93
N PRO A 333 16.43 15.63 16.68
CA PRO A 333 15.39 15.75 17.70
C PRO A 333 14.02 15.97 17.09
N PHE A 334 13.00 15.39 17.73
CA PHE A 334 11.60 15.70 17.46
C PHE A 334 11.13 16.84 18.37
N THR A 335 10.48 17.84 17.79
CA THR A 335 10.12 19.09 18.49
C THR A 335 8.68 19.10 19.02
N ALA A 336 7.87 18.11 18.64
CA ALA A 336 6.49 17.95 19.12
C ALA A 336 6.32 16.69 19.97
N GLN A 337 5.49 16.80 21.01
CA GLN A 337 5.05 15.66 21.82
C GLN A 337 3.89 14.95 21.11
N GLY A 338 4.13 13.71 20.67
CA GLY A 338 3.15 12.89 19.97
C GLY A 338 3.07 13.14 18.46
N PHE A 339 2.74 12.08 17.71
CA PHE A 339 2.77 12.11 16.24
C PHE A 339 1.39 12.16 15.61
N TYR A 340 0.33 11.88 16.35
CA TYR A 340 -1.03 11.80 15.80
C TYR A 340 -1.78 13.11 15.95
N TRP A 341 -2.17 13.63 14.80
CA TRP A 341 -2.88 14.89 14.67
C TRP A 341 -4.16 14.66 13.88
N LEU A 342 -5.16 15.50 14.11
CA LEU A 342 -6.40 15.48 13.34
C LEU A 342 -6.67 16.83 12.69
N TYR A 343 -7.17 16.75 11.47
CA TYR A 343 -7.90 17.82 10.82
C TYR A 343 -9.40 17.55 10.98
N THR A 344 -10.14 18.60 11.30
CA THR A 344 -11.59 18.62 11.13
C THR A 344 -11.90 18.93 9.67
N SER A 345 -12.76 18.15 9.04
CA SER A 345 -13.18 18.38 7.67
C SER A 345 -14.11 19.59 7.57
N PHE A 346 -14.08 20.30 6.45
CA PHE A 346 -15.02 21.40 6.19
C PHE A 346 -16.44 20.83 5.90
N PRO A 347 -17.47 21.19 6.70
CA PRO A 347 -18.82 20.63 6.59
C PRO A 347 -19.62 21.36 5.49
N GLY A 348 -19.22 21.13 4.24
CA GLY A 348 -19.86 21.67 3.05
C GLY A 348 -20.94 20.75 2.47
N ASN A 349 -21.63 21.21 1.42
CA ASN A 349 -22.56 20.38 0.63
C ASN A 349 -22.19 20.31 -0.87
N SER A 350 -21.09 20.97 -1.27
CA SER A 350 -20.58 21.03 -2.63
C SER A 350 -21.57 21.54 -3.69
N SER A 351 -22.61 22.27 -3.28
CA SER A 351 -23.58 22.88 -4.21
C SER A 351 -23.00 24.04 -5.00
N LEU A 352 -22.04 24.76 -4.41
CA LEU A 352 -21.26 25.83 -5.01
C LEU A 352 -19.80 25.73 -4.54
N PRO A 353 -18.83 26.33 -5.26
CA PRO A 353 -17.41 26.28 -4.89
C PRO A 353 -17.10 26.74 -3.46
N GLU A 354 -17.81 27.74 -2.93
CA GLU A 354 -17.67 28.21 -1.54
C GLU A 354 -18.10 27.15 -0.51
N PHE A 355 -19.03 26.27 -0.88
CA PHE A 355 -19.58 25.19 -0.05
C PHE A 355 -18.94 23.83 -0.32
N GLN A 356 -17.80 23.76 -1.03
CA GLN A 356 -17.06 22.52 -1.28
C GLN A 356 -16.81 21.74 0.02
N ALA A 357 -17.33 20.52 0.16
CA ALA A 357 -17.03 19.67 1.31
C ALA A 357 -15.67 18.97 1.16
N SER A 358 -15.07 18.53 2.29
CA SER A 358 -14.10 17.42 2.23
C SER A 358 -14.84 16.13 1.86
N GLY A 359 -14.15 15.17 1.26
CA GLY A 359 -14.74 13.89 0.88
C GLY A 359 -13.74 12.97 0.18
N ALA A 360 -14.24 11.93 -0.51
CA ALA A 360 -13.37 10.90 -1.09
C ALA A 360 -12.31 11.46 -2.06
N TYR A 361 -12.64 12.52 -2.81
CA TYR A 361 -11.72 13.19 -3.74
C TYR A 361 -10.96 14.34 -3.10
N VAL A 362 -11.69 15.25 -2.44
CA VAL A 362 -11.21 16.56 -2.02
C VAL A 362 -10.82 16.54 -0.56
N PHE A 363 -9.61 17.03 -0.25
CA PHE A 363 -9.22 17.34 1.11
C PHE A 363 -9.45 18.83 1.36
N ARG A 364 -10.44 19.18 2.19
CA ARG A 364 -10.71 20.56 2.60
C ARG A 364 -10.82 20.61 4.12
N PRO A 365 -9.73 20.87 4.85
CA PRO A 365 -9.80 21.02 6.30
C PRO A 365 -10.53 22.33 6.68
N LEU A 366 -11.28 22.30 7.77
CA LEU A 366 -12.01 23.46 8.31
C LEU A 366 -11.04 24.58 8.72
N THR A 367 -9.87 24.21 9.24
CA THR A 367 -8.79 25.15 9.56
C THR A 367 -7.45 24.51 9.18
N SER A 368 -6.42 25.33 8.94
CA SER A 368 -5.05 24.83 8.75
C SER A 368 -4.41 24.29 10.03
N LYS A 369 -5.06 24.44 11.19
CA LYS A 369 -4.56 23.98 12.49
C LYS A 369 -5.01 22.56 12.77
N THR A 370 -4.05 21.73 13.14
CA THR A 370 -4.28 20.38 13.64
C THR A 370 -4.57 20.37 15.14
N GLN A 371 -5.30 19.36 15.61
CA GLN A 371 -5.50 19.09 17.03
C GLN A 371 -4.85 17.74 17.40
N PRO A 372 -4.33 17.55 18.63
CA PRO A 372 -3.79 16.26 19.04
C PRO A 372 -4.89 15.20 19.14
N VAL A 373 -4.58 13.96 18.74
CA VAL A 373 -5.51 12.83 18.83
C VAL A 373 -5.44 12.17 20.21
N SER A 374 -6.59 11.72 20.74
CA SER A 374 -6.60 10.88 21.95
C SER A 374 -5.87 9.55 21.72
N THR A 375 -4.98 9.20 22.64
CA THR A 375 -4.13 7.98 22.60
C THR A 375 -4.90 6.66 22.66
N THR A 376 -6.22 6.69 22.93
CA THR A 376 -7.04 5.46 23.03
C THR A 376 -7.39 4.81 21.68
N ARG A 377 -7.15 5.51 20.57
CA ARG A 377 -7.56 5.08 19.21
C ARG A 377 -6.41 5.07 18.20
N THR A 378 -5.20 5.35 18.66
CA THR A 378 -3.98 5.37 17.88
C THR A 378 -2.88 4.68 18.67
N ILE A 379 -2.23 3.71 18.06
CA ILE A 379 -1.12 2.96 18.66
C ILE A 379 0.06 3.08 17.71
N GLN A 380 1.24 3.30 18.27
CA GLN A 380 2.50 3.29 17.54
C GLN A 380 3.42 2.26 18.19
N GLU A 381 3.92 1.32 17.40
CA GLU A 381 4.98 0.42 17.79
C GLU A 381 6.26 0.84 17.06
N VAL A 382 7.32 1.11 17.84
CA VAL A 382 8.63 1.47 17.31
C VAL A 382 9.57 0.31 17.56
N SER A 383 10.07 -0.29 16.47
CA SER A 383 11.00 -1.40 16.50
C SER A 383 12.36 -0.98 15.95
N LEU A 384 13.42 -1.29 16.68
CA LEU A 384 14.80 -1.18 16.21
C LEU A 384 15.45 -2.56 16.27
N PHE A 385 15.74 -3.12 15.10
CA PHE A 385 16.29 -4.47 15.01
C PHE A 385 17.81 -4.46 14.90
N GLN A 386 18.45 -5.51 15.41
CA GLN A 386 19.88 -5.71 15.25
C GLN A 386 20.27 -5.83 13.78
N GLY A 387 21.36 -5.15 13.37
CA GLY A 387 21.83 -5.17 11.98
C GLY A 387 21.01 -4.32 10.99
N ALA A 388 19.97 -3.63 11.44
CA ALA A 388 19.12 -2.78 10.57
C ALA A 388 19.51 -1.29 10.69
N PRO A 389 19.82 -0.60 9.58
CA PRO A 389 20.12 0.83 9.60
C PRO A 389 18.84 1.72 9.57
N THR A 390 17.70 1.17 9.98
CA THR A 390 16.38 1.81 9.89
C THR A 390 15.55 1.52 11.13
N VAL A 391 14.67 2.46 11.48
CA VAL A 391 13.63 2.27 12.50
C VAL A 391 12.33 1.86 11.82
N GLU A 392 11.69 0.79 12.29
CA GLU A 392 10.34 0.44 11.85
C GLU A 392 9.31 1.09 12.78
N VAL A 393 8.32 1.75 12.17
CA VAL A 393 7.21 2.39 12.88
C VAL A 393 5.91 1.83 12.34
N GLU A 394 5.25 0.99 13.14
CA GLU A 394 3.93 0.45 12.83
C GLU A 394 2.86 1.30 13.53
N TRP A 395 1.82 1.68 12.80
CA TRP A 395 0.69 2.42 13.34
C TRP A 395 -0.60 1.62 13.19
N THR A 396 -1.43 1.66 14.24
CA THR A 396 -2.81 1.18 14.22
C THR A 396 -3.71 2.35 14.53
N VAL A 397 -4.65 2.65 13.63
CA VAL A 397 -5.56 3.78 13.74
C VAL A 397 -6.99 3.28 13.60
N GLY A 398 -7.82 3.53 14.61
CA GLY A 398 -9.26 3.28 14.53
C GLY A 398 -9.90 2.82 15.85
N PRO A 399 -11.24 2.84 15.92
CA PRO A 399 -12.14 3.48 14.96
C PRO A 399 -12.05 5.01 15.04
N ILE A 400 -12.06 5.69 13.88
CA ILE A 400 -12.06 7.17 13.84
C ILE A 400 -13.40 7.66 14.42
N PRO A 401 -13.40 8.51 15.47
CA PRO A 401 -14.63 8.96 16.11
C PRO A 401 -15.44 9.85 15.17
N ILE A 402 -16.69 9.49 14.96
CA ILE A 402 -17.69 10.27 14.22
C ILE A 402 -18.98 10.49 15.02
N ASP A 403 -19.00 10.08 16.30
CA ASP A 403 -20.19 10.13 17.17
C ASP A 403 -20.65 11.57 17.48
N ASP A 404 -19.78 12.55 17.22
CA ASP A 404 -20.00 13.99 17.37
C ASP A 404 -20.47 14.65 16.06
N ASP A 405 -20.77 13.87 15.01
CA ASP A 405 -21.11 14.33 13.65
C ASP A 405 -20.04 15.23 13.01
N VAL A 406 -18.79 15.10 13.46
CA VAL A 406 -17.64 15.83 12.92
C VAL A 406 -16.73 14.87 12.17
N ASP A 407 -16.61 15.05 10.86
CA ASP A 407 -15.68 14.30 10.02
C ASP A 407 -14.22 14.67 10.34
N LYS A 408 -13.37 13.64 10.51
CA LYS A 408 -11.98 13.79 10.95
C LYS A 408 -11.02 13.05 10.03
N GLU A 409 -9.88 13.68 9.78
CA GLU A 409 -8.78 13.11 9.02
C GLU A 409 -7.54 13.05 9.91
N ILE A 410 -7.05 11.84 10.19
CA ILE A 410 -5.90 11.61 11.08
C ILE A 410 -4.62 11.60 10.26
N VAL A 411 -3.61 12.33 10.74
CA VAL A 411 -2.28 12.40 10.14
C VAL A 411 -1.21 12.04 11.15
N VAL A 412 -0.12 11.44 10.66
CA VAL A 412 1.12 11.25 11.42
C VAL A 412 2.07 12.38 11.02
N ARG A 413 2.53 13.20 11.97
CA ARG A 413 3.42 14.32 11.72
C ARG A 413 4.69 14.21 12.55
N TYR A 414 5.85 14.29 11.89
CA TYR A 414 7.16 14.32 12.50
C TYR A 414 7.73 15.74 12.45
N ASP A 415 7.62 16.47 13.54
CA ASP A 415 8.18 17.82 13.65
C ASP A 415 9.65 17.71 14.07
N THR A 416 10.58 18.26 13.28
CA THR A 416 12.03 18.19 13.52
C THR A 416 12.66 19.57 13.43
N ASN A 417 13.96 19.67 13.75
CA ASN A 417 14.76 20.87 13.55
C ASN A 417 15.47 20.93 12.18
N ILE A 418 15.09 20.09 11.22
CA ILE A 418 15.68 20.08 9.88
C ILE A 418 15.27 21.37 9.14
N GLU A 419 16.26 22.16 8.75
CA GLU A 419 16.06 23.39 7.98
C GLU A 419 15.82 23.07 6.49
N SER A 420 14.61 22.63 6.15
CA SER A 420 14.29 22.18 4.78
C SER A 420 14.10 23.30 3.75
N ALA A 421 14.14 24.57 4.16
CA ALA A 421 13.91 25.73 3.29
C ALA A 421 12.59 25.68 2.49
N SER A 422 11.53 25.09 3.07
CA SER A 422 10.23 24.83 2.41
C SER A 422 10.30 23.85 1.22
N GLN A 423 11.37 23.08 1.11
CA GLN A 423 11.51 22.00 0.15
C GLN A 423 11.17 20.67 0.82
N TYR A 424 10.57 19.76 0.06
CA TYR A 424 10.32 18.38 0.44
C TYR A 424 10.46 17.52 -0.80
N TYR A 425 10.36 16.20 -0.67
CA TYR A 425 10.51 15.29 -1.80
C TYR A 425 9.48 14.17 -1.70
N THR A 426 8.83 13.84 -2.81
CA THR A 426 7.85 12.74 -2.89
C THR A 426 8.10 11.88 -4.11
N ASP A 427 7.73 10.60 -4.06
CA ASP A 427 7.91 9.70 -5.20
C ASP A 427 6.78 9.82 -6.22
N ALA A 428 7.12 9.60 -7.49
CA ALA A 428 6.19 9.38 -8.58
C ALA A 428 6.05 7.87 -8.84
N ASN A 429 4.97 7.28 -8.31
CA ASN A 429 4.59 5.86 -8.50
C ASN A 429 5.65 4.85 -8.03
N GLY A 430 6.40 5.15 -6.97
CA GLY A 430 7.47 4.33 -6.44
C GLY A 430 8.72 4.28 -7.33
N ARG A 431 8.90 5.28 -8.21
CA ARG A 431 10.03 5.33 -9.16
C ARG A 431 10.92 6.53 -8.92
N GLN A 432 10.64 7.65 -9.57
CA GLN A 432 11.44 8.87 -9.47
C GLN A 432 11.03 9.64 -8.21
N VAL A 433 11.99 10.30 -7.57
CA VAL A 433 11.72 11.28 -6.52
C VAL A 433 11.67 12.67 -7.15
N LEU A 434 10.57 13.39 -6.91
CA LEU A 434 10.34 14.79 -7.30
C LEU A 434 10.50 15.68 -6.06
N GLU A 435 10.97 16.90 -6.28
CA GLU A 435 10.95 17.97 -5.27
C GLU A 435 9.57 18.62 -5.20
#